data_AF-A0A366S9S0-F1
#
_entry.id   AF-A0A366S9S0-F1
#
_cell.length_a   1.000
_cell.length_b   1.000
_cell.length_c   1.000
_cell.angle_alpha   90.00
_cell.angle_beta   90.00
_cell.angle_gamma   90.00
#
_symmetry.space_group_name_H-M   'P 1'
#
loop_
_entity.id
_entity.type
_entity.pdbx_description
1 polymer ?
#
loop_
_entity_poly.entity_id
_entity_poly.type
_entity_poly.pdbx_seq_one_letter_code
_entity_poly.pdbx_strand_id
1 'polypeptide(L)'
;MTALKDFTAALTALAFLSHAPLAYSQNTPNENLVLADCGIGLGVNGGSTSREAIYYNGDVWTGQGENTNKPTMMVNVPWTGNYPWGWVGFTMPNGDEWAVLNDLNVKDPNEAGIAHHSYEPTKDLTCYSYHRDRVFQLADGKWCSSAYVCNHRGRPDPNSSPEKPKPEPQKMEIRGSMNSDTVEFWNKPASHVMKTAKEAFLPDLFKCDTTKRQLNDKCTISWECSGDPVNKSLERMAAVFETLATHDKFTSEREVVTEVCRQPDTRPGKEGQCQRYEQKIDRYYKLPASMELTMRNIPRDGSGDNSNEHGNMKYTIECDTKKLDCVFCNLVGKALTIAVPAAGAAVSFSCRFC
;
A
#
# COMPACT_ATOMS: atom_id res chain seq x y z
N MET A 1 37.76 -81.24 -26.24
CA MET A 1 38.13 -79.96 -25.57
C MET A 1 37.07 -78.92 -25.89
N THR A 2 35.96 -78.86 -25.15
CA THR A 2 34.93 -77.80 -25.29
C THR A 2 33.90 -77.92 -24.16
N ALA A 3 34.35 -77.82 -22.90
CA ALA A 3 33.42 -77.81 -21.76
C ALA A 3 33.97 -77.02 -20.56
N LEU A 4 34.81 -76.01 -20.80
CA LEU A 4 35.44 -75.24 -19.71
C LEU A 4 35.66 -73.76 -20.07
N LYS A 5 34.73 -73.13 -20.79
CA LYS A 5 34.78 -71.68 -21.09
C LYS A 5 33.54 -70.89 -20.67
N ASP A 6 32.45 -71.55 -20.26
CA ASP A 6 31.17 -70.86 -20.04
C ASP A 6 30.86 -70.55 -18.56
N PHE A 7 31.71 -70.94 -17.61
CA PHE A 7 31.46 -70.69 -16.18
C PHE A 7 31.94 -69.33 -15.67
N THR A 8 32.74 -68.58 -16.44
CA THR A 8 33.29 -67.29 -16.00
C THR A 8 32.37 -66.10 -16.30
N ALA A 9 31.50 -66.23 -17.31
CA ALA A 9 30.54 -65.19 -17.70
C ALA A 9 29.29 -65.16 -16.81
N ALA A 10 28.92 -66.29 -16.19
CA ALA A 10 27.75 -66.38 -15.33
C ALA A 10 27.97 -65.72 -13.94
N LEU A 11 29.20 -65.72 -13.43
CA LEU A 11 29.51 -65.09 -12.13
C LEU A 11 29.70 -63.56 -12.22
N THR A 12 30.05 -63.02 -13.37
CA THR A 12 30.18 -61.56 -13.57
C THR A 12 28.83 -60.87 -13.80
N ALA A 13 27.84 -61.58 -14.36
CA ALA A 13 26.49 -61.05 -14.53
C ALA A 13 25.68 -60.97 -13.23
N LEU A 14 25.90 -61.86 -12.25
CA LEU A 14 25.23 -61.80 -10.95
C LEU A 14 25.81 -60.73 -10.00
N ALA A 15 27.02 -60.21 -10.26
CA ALA A 15 27.61 -59.14 -9.46
C ALA A 15 27.13 -57.72 -9.85
N PHE A 16 26.52 -57.56 -11.04
CA PHE A 16 25.99 -56.27 -11.52
C PHE A 16 24.50 -56.05 -11.22
N LEU A 17 23.77 -57.09 -10.79
CA LEU A 17 22.34 -56.99 -10.44
C LEU A 17 22.09 -56.69 -8.96
N SER A 18 23.13 -56.54 -8.14
CA SER A 18 23.03 -56.32 -6.69
C SER A 18 23.05 -54.85 -6.24
N HIS A 19 23.05 -53.88 -7.17
CA HIS A 19 23.13 -52.44 -6.84
C HIS A 19 22.00 -51.59 -7.43
N ALA A 20 20.92 -52.19 -7.94
CA ALA A 20 19.70 -51.42 -8.13
C ALA A 20 19.12 -51.15 -6.72
N PRO A 21 19.03 -49.89 -6.25
CA PRO A 21 18.30 -49.63 -5.02
C PRO A 21 16.87 -50.07 -5.28
N LEU A 22 16.46 -51.16 -4.63
CA LEU A 22 15.05 -51.46 -4.46
C LEU A 22 14.49 -50.30 -3.64
N ALA A 23 14.05 -49.24 -4.32
CA ALA A 23 13.29 -48.16 -3.71
C ALA A 23 12.00 -48.80 -3.19
N TYR A 24 12.05 -49.21 -1.93
CA TYR A 24 10.89 -49.69 -1.22
C TYR A 24 9.97 -48.49 -1.07
N SER A 25 8.84 -48.49 -1.77
CA SER A 25 7.84 -47.44 -1.62
C SER A 25 7.45 -47.35 -0.15
N GLN A 26 7.86 -46.28 0.52
CA GLN A 26 7.55 -46.05 1.92
C GLN A 26 6.29 -45.20 1.96
N ASN A 27 5.16 -45.76 2.41
CA ASN A 27 3.94 -44.99 2.55
C ASN A 27 4.08 -43.94 3.66
N THR A 28 4.27 -42.67 3.28
CA THR A 28 4.56 -41.54 4.18
C THR A 28 3.47 -40.45 4.19
N PRO A 29 2.20 -40.78 4.54
CA PRO A 29 1.08 -39.84 4.39
C PRO A 29 1.15 -38.60 5.29
N ASN A 30 2.05 -38.59 6.28
CA ASN A 30 2.20 -37.51 7.26
C ASN A 30 3.53 -36.77 7.14
N GLU A 31 4.25 -36.96 6.04
CA GLU A 31 5.54 -36.30 5.86
C GLU A 31 5.42 -34.79 5.68
N ASN A 32 6.44 -34.09 6.17
CA ASN A 32 6.67 -32.69 5.87
C ASN A 32 8.14 -32.50 5.52
N LEU A 33 8.39 -31.81 4.41
CA LEU A 33 9.69 -31.28 4.05
C LEU A 33 9.68 -29.76 4.27
N VAL A 34 10.67 -29.25 4.99
CA VAL A 34 10.87 -27.81 5.20
C VAL A 34 12.17 -27.38 4.56
N LEU A 35 12.11 -26.45 3.61
CA LEU A 35 13.27 -25.70 3.17
C LEU A 35 13.46 -24.53 4.12
N ALA A 36 14.60 -24.50 4.81
CA ALA A 36 14.85 -23.57 5.90
C ALA A 36 16.12 -22.75 5.70
N ASP A 37 16.01 -21.47 6.01
CA ASP A 37 17.09 -20.52 6.02
C ASP A 37 17.65 -20.36 7.44
N CYS A 38 18.91 -20.74 7.62
CA CYS A 38 19.58 -20.73 8.91
C CYS A 38 20.61 -19.61 8.99
N GLY A 39 20.51 -18.82 10.06
CA GLY A 39 21.35 -17.63 10.24
C GLY A 39 21.03 -16.52 9.24
N ILE A 40 19.73 -16.28 9.00
CA ILE A 40 19.23 -15.06 8.33
C ILE A 40 19.81 -13.82 9.04
N GLY A 41 20.21 -12.81 8.27
CA GLY A 41 20.82 -11.58 8.79
C GLY A 41 22.34 -11.64 8.98
N LEU A 42 22.96 -12.82 8.82
CA LEU A 42 24.40 -13.01 9.00
C LEU A 42 25.17 -13.12 7.67
N GLY A 43 24.46 -13.18 6.53
CA GLY A 43 25.03 -13.24 5.18
C GLY A 43 25.14 -11.89 4.49
N VAL A 44 25.72 -11.86 3.28
CA VAL A 44 25.82 -10.64 2.45
C VAL A 44 24.42 -10.08 2.21
N ASN A 45 24.25 -8.76 2.43
CA ASN A 45 22.97 -8.04 2.35
C ASN A 45 21.87 -8.56 3.31
N GLY A 46 22.23 -9.17 4.45
CA GLY A 46 21.27 -9.69 5.42
C GLY A 46 20.67 -11.06 5.04
N GLY A 47 21.24 -11.73 4.02
CA GLY A 47 20.82 -13.06 3.60
C GLY A 47 21.18 -14.17 4.59
N SER A 48 20.73 -15.38 4.26
CA SER A 48 20.99 -16.61 5.04
C SER A 48 22.43 -17.14 4.84
N THR A 49 23.02 -17.70 5.91
CA THR A 49 24.40 -18.27 5.89
C THR A 49 24.45 -19.78 5.79
N SER A 50 23.35 -20.49 6.11
CA SER A 50 23.21 -21.93 5.90
C SER A 50 21.79 -22.25 5.46
N ARG A 51 21.64 -23.38 4.78
CA ARG A 51 20.45 -23.76 4.04
C ARG A 51 20.19 -25.22 4.26
N GLU A 52 19.06 -25.52 4.86
CA GLU A 52 18.76 -26.86 5.30
C GLU A 52 17.47 -27.34 4.66
N ALA A 53 17.47 -28.60 4.24
CA ALA A 53 16.27 -29.35 3.96
C ALA A 53 16.01 -30.22 5.18
N ILE A 54 14.90 -29.97 5.86
CA ILE A 54 14.56 -30.59 7.13
C ILE A 54 13.32 -31.47 6.91
N TYR A 55 13.46 -32.76 7.19
CA TYR A 55 12.39 -33.74 7.00
C TYR A 55 11.78 -34.17 8.34
N TYR A 56 10.45 -34.22 8.38
CA TYR A 56 9.65 -34.63 9.52
C TYR A 56 8.71 -35.77 9.11
N ASN A 57 8.78 -36.89 9.81
CA ASN A 57 7.77 -37.94 9.74
C ASN A 57 6.63 -37.63 10.73
N GLY A 58 5.86 -36.58 10.43
CA GLY A 58 4.83 -36.04 11.31
C GLY A 58 4.80 -34.52 11.30
N ASP A 59 4.12 -33.91 12.28
CA ASP A 59 3.97 -32.46 12.38
C ASP A 59 5.32 -31.75 12.57
N VAL A 60 5.50 -30.61 11.91
CA VAL A 60 6.65 -29.72 12.17
C VAL A 60 6.44 -28.97 13.49
N TRP A 61 5.24 -28.46 13.76
CA TRP A 61 4.91 -27.68 14.96
C TRP A 61 4.11 -28.48 15.97
N THR A 62 4.36 -28.22 17.26
CA THR A 62 3.66 -28.93 18.37
C THR A 62 2.25 -28.38 18.64
N GLY A 63 1.89 -27.26 18.02
CA GLY A 63 0.66 -26.52 18.33
C GLY A 63 0.71 -25.69 19.62
N GLN A 64 1.83 -25.70 20.34
CA GLN A 64 2.05 -24.91 21.56
C GLN A 64 2.98 -23.72 21.30
N GLY A 65 2.49 -22.68 20.62
CA GLY A 65 3.26 -21.46 20.34
C GLY A 65 4.34 -21.66 19.26
N GLU A 66 5.57 -21.18 19.52
CA GLU A 66 6.70 -21.26 18.57
C GLU A 66 7.41 -22.63 18.56
N ASN A 67 6.95 -23.60 19.37
CA ASN A 67 7.63 -24.87 19.55
C ASN A 67 7.49 -25.80 18.32
N THR A 68 8.60 -26.42 17.93
CA THR A 68 8.65 -27.44 16.86
C THR A 68 9.00 -28.83 17.39
N ASN A 69 8.59 -29.85 16.64
CA ASN A 69 9.03 -31.22 16.87
C ASN A 69 10.50 -31.39 16.45
N LYS A 70 11.12 -32.49 16.91
CA LYS A 70 12.47 -32.84 16.46
C LYS A 70 12.41 -33.38 15.03
N PRO A 71 13.27 -32.90 14.10
CA PRO A 71 13.30 -33.44 12.75
C PRO A 71 13.79 -34.89 12.73
N THR A 72 13.28 -35.66 11.78
CA THR A 72 13.69 -37.04 11.56
C THR A 72 15.04 -37.09 10.83
N MET A 73 15.20 -36.24 9.81
CA MET A 73 16.42 -36.12 9.01
C MET A 73 16.62 -34.65 8.62
N MET A 74 17.87 -34.30 8.36
CA MET A 74 18.23 -32.97 7.88
C MET A 74 19.47 -33.09 7.01
N VAL A 75 19.53 -32.30 5.95
CA VAL A 75 20.70 -32.19 5.08
C VAL A 75 20.92 -30.74 4.68
N ASN A 76 22.20 -30.38 4.55
CA ASN A 76 22.56 -29.09 3.98
C ASN A 76 22.26 -29.10 2.49
N VAL A 77 21.56 -28.06 2.02
CA VAL A 77 21.20 -27.90 0.62
C VAL A 77 22.35 -27.19 -0.09
N PRO A 78 23.02 -27.85 -1.05
CA PRO A 78 24.16 -27.26 -1.76
C PRO A 78 23.81 -25.93 -2.43
N TRP A 79 24.76 -24.98 -2.45
CA TRP A 79 24.60 -23.73 -3.19
C TRP A 79 24.57 -24.00 -4.70
N THR A 80 23.41 -23.85 -5.32
CA THR A 80 23.21 -24.04 -6.78
C THR A 80 23.25 -22.74 -7.58
N GLY A 81 23.62 -21.61 -6.97
CA GLY A 81 23.66 -20.29 -7.63
C GLY A 81 22.34 -19.50 -7.57
N ASN A 82 21.23 -20.13 -7.21
CA ASN A 82 19.91 -19.51 -7.12
C ASN A 82 19.41 -19.47 -5.67
N TYR A 83 19.04 -18.27 -5.22
CA TYR A 83 18.36 -18.03 -3.95
C TYR A 83 17.45 -16.80 -4.09
N PRO A 84 16.18 -16.84 -3.63
CA PRO A 84 15.47 -17.98 -3.03
C PRO A 84 15.30 -19.18 -3.99
N TRP A 85 15.07 -20.39 -3.45
CA TRP A 85 15.10 -21.65 -4.23
C TRP A 85 13.90 -21.80 -5.18
N GLY A 86 14.04 -21.33 -6.43
CA GLY A 86 13.06 -21.60 -7.48
C GLY A 86 13.08 -23.07 -7.96
N TRP A 87 14.26 -23.69 -7.92
CA TRP A 87 14.44 -25.12 -8.13
C TRP A 87 15.63 -25.62 -7.30
N VAL A 88 15.49 -26.78 -6.66
CA VAL A 88 16.59 -27.40 -5.92
C VAL A 88 16.45 -28.92 -5.84
N GLY A 89 17.59 -29.62 -5.87
CA GLY A 89 17.65 -31.06 -5.63
C GLY A 89 18.70 -31.41 -4.58
N PHE A 90 18.42 -32.42 -3.76
CA PHE A 90 19.31 -32.90 -2.70
C PHE A 90 19.01 -34.37 -2.35
N THR A 91 19.96 -35.05 -1.72
CA THR A 91 19.79 -36.43 -1.25
C THR A 91 19.79 -36.46 0.27
N MET A 92 18.76 -37.04 0.87
CA MET A 92 18.64 -37.20 2.31
C MET A 92 19.60 -38.30 2.83
N PRO A 93 19.96 -38.32 4.13
CA PRO A 93 20.88 -39.31 4.69
C PRO A 93 20.46 -40.77 4.53
N ASN A 94 19.17 -41.04 4.32
CA ASN A 94 18.63 -42.37 4.05
C ASN A 94 18.73 -42.79 2.57
N GLY A 95 19.33 -41.98 1.70
CA GLY A 95 19.47 -42.25 0.26
C GLY A 95 18.31 -41.76 -0.60
N ASP A 96 17.29 -41.11 -0.01
CA ASP A 96 16.15 -40.60 -0.75
C ASP A 96 16.50 -39.30 -1.49
N GLU A 97 16.32 -39.29 -2.81
CA GLU A 97 16.58 -38.13 -3.66
C GLU A 97 15.33 -37.26 -3.76
N TRP A 98 15.49 -35.96 -3.51
CA TRP A 98 14.43 -34.96 -3.53
C TRP A 98 14.68 -33.91 -4.61
N ALA A 99 13.59 -33.42 -5.20
CA ALA A 99 13.55 -32.27 -6.09
C ALA A 99 12.38 -31.36 -5.72
N VAL A 100 12.62 -30.06 -5.60
CA VAL A 100 11.62 -29.05 -5.23
C VAL A 100 11.60 -27.95 -6.28
N LEU A 101 10.39 -27.55 -6.69
CA LEU A 101 10.12 -26.49 -7.66
C LEU A 101 9.18 -25.48 -7.00
N ASN A 102 9.60 -24.21 -6.87
CA ASN A 102 8.80 -23.16 -6.25
C ASN A 102 8.72 -21.91 -7.13
N ASP A 103 7.57 -21.24 -7.13
CA ASP A 103 7.38 -19.89 -7.61
C ASP A 103 7.78 -18.88 -6.52
N LEU A 104 8.75 -18.04 -6.85
CA LEU A 104 9.34 -17.06 -5.96
C LEU A 104 8.44 -15.83 -5.73
N ASN A 105 7.36 -15.67 -6.50
CA ASN A 105 6.46 -14.52 -6.42
C ASN A 105 5.25 -14.76 -5.51
N VAL A 106 5.08 -15.98 -5.00
CA VAL A 106 3.98 -16.36 -4.13
C VAL A 106 4.24 -15.85 -2.71
N LYS A 107 3.25 -15.18 -2.13
CA LYS A 107 3.32 -14.65 -0.76
C LYS A 107 2.80 -15.67 0.25
N ASP A 108 3.28 -15.60 1.48
CA ASP A 108 2.76 -16.45 2.56
C ASP A 108 1.29 -16.13 2.90
N PRO A 109 0.54 -17.12 3.42
CA PRO A 109 0.73 -18.56 3.28
C PRO A 109 -0.03 -19.06 2.04
N ASN A 110 0.65 -19.37 0.94
CA ASN A 110 0.00 -19.85 -0.28
C ASN A 110 0.79 -20.96 -0.97
N GLU A 111 0.08 -21.79 -1.73
CA GLU A 111 0.67 -22.82 -2.58
C GLU A 111 1.64 -22.17 -3.57
N ALA A 112 2.90 -22.57 -3.45
CA ALA A 112 4.01 -21.98 -4.17
C ALA A 112 4.72 -23.00 -5.07
N GLY A 113 4.44 -24.29 -4.96
CA GLY A 113 5.24 -25.27 -5.68
C GLY A 113 4.93 -26.72 -5.40
N ILE A 114 5.83 -27.58 -5.85
CA ILE A 114 5.78 -29.03 -5.66
C ILE A 114 7.14 -29.57 -5.22
N ALA A 115 7.11 -30.63 -4.40
CA ALA A 115 8.28 -31.43 -4.08
C ALA A 115 8.03 -32.88 -4.46
N HIS A 116 9.06 -33.49 -5.05
CA HIS A 116 9.06 -34.86 -5.52
C HIS A 116 10.22 -35.61 -4.89
N HIS A 117 10.06 -36.89 -4.58
CA HIS A 117 11.15 -37.71 -4.08
C HIS A 117 11.13 -39.17 -4.53
N SER A 118 12.30 -39.79 -4.52
CA SER A 118 12.54 -41.10 -5.12
C SER A 118 11.85 -42.27 -4.42
N TYR A 119 11.51 -42.12 -3.14
CA TYR A 119 10.86 -43.19 -2.36
C TYR A 119 9.34 -43.24 -2.53
N GLU A 120 8.69 -42.15 -2.96
CA GLU A 120 7.29 -42.14 -3.40
C GLU A 120 7.11 -41.44 -4.77
N PRO A 121 7.61 -42.01 -5.88
CA PRO A 121 7.67 -41.35 -7.18
C PRO A 121 6.30 -41.09 -7.84
N THR A 122 5.19 -41.50 -7.21
CA THR A 122 3.83 -41.28 -7.71
C THR A 122 3.04 -40.28 -6.86
N LYS A 123 3.65 -39.69 -5.83
CA LYS A 123 2.97 -38.81 -4.88
C LYS A 123 3.81 -37.57 -4.62
N ASP A 124 3.52 -36.51 -5.36
CA ASP A 124 4.14 -35.21 -5.12
C ASP A 124 3.53 -34.55 -3.87
N LEU A 125 4.37 -33.81 -3.14
CA LEU A 125 3.95 -32.97 -2.04
C LEU A 125 3.66 -31.57 -2.59
N THR A 126 2.61 -30.93 -2.10
CA THR A 126 2.36 -29.50 -2.38
C THR A 126 3.23 -28.65 -1.46
N CYS A 127 4.00 -27.72 -2.04
CA CYS A 127 4.82 -26.76 -1.31
C CYS A 127 4.08 -25.44 -1.11
N TYR A 128 4.18 -24.90 0.10
CA TYR A 128 3.62 -23.61 0.49
C TYR A 128 4.74 -22.64 0.83
N SER A 129 4.65 -21.40 0.34
CA SER A 129 5.44 -20.31 0.89
C SER A 129 4.96 -20.06 2.32
N TYR A 130 5.84 -20.24 3.30
CA TYR A 130 5.48 -20.08 4.71
C TYR A 130 6.70 -19.73 5.55
N HIS A 131 6.90 -18.44 5.82
CA HIS A 131 8.00 -17.92 6.62
C HIS A 131 7.62 -17.88 8.09
N ARG A 132 8.19 -18.82 8.86
CA ARG A 132 8.04 -18.89 10.30
C ARG A 132 9.41 -19.01 10.95
N ASP A 133 9.66 -18.16 11.92
CA ASP A 133 10.93 -18.15 12.65
C ASP A 133 11.07 -19.35 13.59
N ARG A 134 12.32 -19.67 13.91
CA ARG A 134 12.71 -20.65 14.95
C ARG A 134 12.21 -22.08 14.72
N VAL A 135 12.25 -22.53 13.48
CA VAL A 135 11.86 -23.91 13.11
C VAL A 135 12.83 -24.94 13.69
N PHE A 136 14.13 -24.64 13.67
CA PHE A 136 15.17 -25.50 14.20
C PHE A 136 16.39 -24.68 14.63
N GLN A 137 17.15 -25.16 15.62
CA GLN A 137 18.44 -24.57 16.00
C GLN A 137 19.57 -25.53 15.62
N LEU A 138 20.51 -25.05 14.82
CA LEU A 138 21.72 -25.78 14.46
C LEU A 138 22.63 -25.98 15.67
N ALA A 139 23.54 -26.96 15.58
CA ALA A 139 24.51 -27.24 16.64
C ALA A 139 25.47 -26.07 16.92
N ASP A 140 25.65 -25.16 15.95
CA ASP A 140 26.42 -23.92 16.10
C ASP A 140 25.63 -22.78 16.76
N GLY A 141 24.40 -23.05 17.19
CA GLY A 141 23.51 -22.11 17.87
C GLY A 141 22.67 -21.22 16.96
N LYS A 142 22.81 -21.32 15.63
CA LYS A 142 22.01 -20.52 14.70
C LYS A 142 20.58 -21.04 14.59
N TRP A 143 19.62 -20.11 14.62
CA TRP A 143 18.22 -20.42 14.35
C TRP A 143 17.92 -20.44 12.86
N CYS A 144 17.03 -21.35 12.49
CA CYS A 144 16.49 -21.50 11.15
C CYS A 144 15.05 -21.00 11.11
N SER A 145 14.69 -20.33 10.02
CA SER A 145 13.32 -19.95 9.69
C SER A 145 12.89 -20.76 8.47
N SER A 146 11.63 -21.20 8.41
CA SER A 146 11.11 -21.84 7.19
C SER A 146 11.05 -20.82 6.06
N ALA A 147 11.26 -21.27 4.83
CA ALA A 147 10.94 -20.53 3.62
C ALA A 147 9.78 -21.22 2.88
N TYR A 148 9.89 -22.55 2.74
CA TYR A 148 8.85 -23.38 2.13
C TYR A 148 8.57 -24.61 2.98
N VAL A 149 7.30 -25.02 2.99
CA VAL A 149 6.82 -26.21 3.70
C VAL A 149 6.03 -27.06 2.72
N CYS A 150 6.48 -28.27 2.46
CA CYS A 150 5.86 -29.20 1.52
C CYS A 150 5.23 -30.38 2.26
N ASN A 151 3.96 -30.68 1.96
CA ASN A 151 3.23 -31.79 2.57
C ASN A 151 2.01 -32.24 1.74
N HIS A 152 1.38 -33.34 2.17
CA HIS A 152 0.17 -33.91 1.56
C HIS A 152 -1.15 -33.32 2.07
N ARG A 153 -1.11 -32.31 2.96
CA ARG A 153 -2.26 -31.92 3.80
C ARG A 153 -3.08 -30.76 3.26
N GLY A 154 -2.63 -30.11 2.20
CA GLY A 154 -3.33 -28.96 1.63
C GLY A 154 -3.09 -27.63 2.38
N ARG A 155 -2.15 -27.57 3.33
CA ARG A 155 -1.82 -26.36 4.12
C ARG A 155 -0.45 -26.49 4.82
N PRO A 156 0.27 -25.39 5.08
CA PRO A 156 1.61 -25.47 5.68
C PRO A 156 1.60 -25.97 7.13
N ASP A 157 0.67 -25.54 8.00
CA ASP A 157 0.58 -25.96 9.42
C ASP A 157 -0.84 -26.51 9.72
N PRO A 158 -1.00 -27.61 10.50
CA PRO A 158 -2.32 -28.02 11.01
C PRO A 158 -3.12 -26.91 11.72
N ASN A 159 -2.45 -25.90 12.28
CA ASN A 159 -3.06 -24.73 12.93
C ASN A 159 -3.10 -23.47 12.05
N SER A 160 -2.51 -23.48 10.85
CA SER A 160 -2.72 -22.37 9.91
C SER A 160 -4.16 -22.43 9.44
N SER A 161 -5.00 -21.53 9.95
CA SER A 161 -6.23 -21.17 9.26
C SER A 161 -5.83 -20.48 7.96
N PRO A 162 -6.51 -20.74 6.82
CA PRO A 162 -6.36 -19.88 5.66
C PRO A 162 -6.57 -18.44 6.14
N GLU A 163 -5.62 -17.56 5.83
CA GLU A 163 -5.75 -16.14 6.17
C GLU A 163 -7.12 -15.70 5.65
N LYS A 164 -8.03 -15.30 6.55
CA LYS A 164 -9.29 -14.69 6.11
C LYS A 164 -8.89 -13.62 5.10
N PRO A 165 -9.46 -13.59 3.89
CA PRO A 165 -9.11 -12.58 2.92
C PRO A 165 -9.16 -11.24 3.64
N LYS A 166 -8.01 -10.53 3.64
CA LYS A 166 -7.95 -9.21 4.29
C LYS A 166 -9.19 -8.46 3.82
N PRO A 167 -10.03 -7.98 4.75
CA PRO A 167 -11.22 -7.25 4.33
C PRO A 167 -10.76 -6.19 3.35
N GLU A 168 -11.39 -6.14 2.16
CA GLU A 168 -11.05 -5.14 1.16
C GLU A 168 -10.92 -3.79 1.86
N PRO A 169 -9.84 -3.03 1.60
CA PRO A 169 -9.65 -1.73 2.22
C PRO A 169 -10.94 -0.93 2.07
N GLN A 170 -11.46 -0.45 3.20
CA GLN A 170 -12.74 0.22 3.16
C GLN A 170 -12.63 1.44 2.24
N LYS A 171 -13.55 1.55 1.28
CA LYS A 171 -13.54 2.68 0.35
C LYS A 171 -13.80 3.94 1.13
N MET A 172 -13.03 4.98 0.82
CA MET A 172 -13.14 6.29 1.46
C MET A 172 -13.76 7.26 0.46
N GLU A 173 -14.59 8.17 0.97
CA GLU A 173 -15.09 9.32 0.23
C GLU A 173 -14.71 10.61 0.96
N ILE A 174 -14.51 11.68 0.20
CA ILE A 174 -14.43 13.04 0.72
C ILE A 174 -15.64 13.79 0.19
N ARG A 175 -16.38 14.45 1.08
CA ARG A 175 -17.47 15.34 0.73
C ARG A 175 -17.13 16.75 1.16
N GLY A 176 -17.33 17.70 0.26
CA GLY A 176 -17.21 19.11 0.60
C GLY A 176 -18.57 19.78 0.75
N SER A 177 -18.59 20.83 1.54
CA SER A 177 -19.78 21.64 1.77
C SER A 177 -19.40 23.07 2.04
N MET A 178 -20.22 24.02 1.60
CA MET A 178 -19.97 25.45 1.77
C MET A 178 -21.24 26.21 2.16
N ASN A 179 -21.05 27.41 2.70
CA ASN A 179 -22.13 28.37 2.89
C ASN A 179 -22.28 29.29 1.66
N SER A 180 -23.39 30.03 1.63
CA SER A 180 -23.71 30.98 0.58
C SER A 180 -23.00 32.32 0.69
N ASP A 181 -22.25 32.55 1.76
CA ASP A 181 -21.42 33.75 1.88
C ASP A 181 -20.24 33.68 0.93
N THR A 182 -20.01 34.78 0.22
CA THR A 182 -18.86 34.96 -0.68
C THR A 182 -18.03 36.16 -0.27
N VAL A 183 -16.75 36.07 -0.57
CA VAL A 183 -15.76 37.14 -0.40
C VAL A 183 -15.11 37.41 -1.75
N GLU A 184 -14.66 38.64 -1.95
CA GLU A 184 -14.01 39.08 -3.19
C GLU A 184 -12.65 39.71 -2.87
N PHE A 185 -11.61 39.27 -3.55
CA PHE A 185 -10.26 39.80 -3.38
C PHE A 185 -9.79 40.52 -4.64
N TRP A 186 -9.19 41.69 -4.45
CA TRP A 186 -8.47 42.39 -5.51
C TRP A 186 -7.11 41.73 -5.76
N ASN A 187 -6.86 41.37 -7.01
CA ASN A 187 -5.62 40.82 -7.54
C ASN A 187 -5.00 39.67 -6.74
N LYS A 188 -5.85 38.87 -6.06
CA LYS A 188 -5.41 37.70 -5.28
C LYS A 188 -6.30 36.49 -5.63
N PRO A 189 -5.81 35.56 -6.47
CA PRO A 189 -6.58 34.41 -6.92
C PRO A 189 -6.80 33.39 -5.79
N ALA A 190 -7.78 32.50 -5.97
CA ALA A 190 -8.10 31.45 -5.01
C ALA A 190 -6.90 30.54 -4.71
N SER A 191 -6.02 30.27 -5.68
CA SER A 191 -4.76 29.53 -5.50
C SER A 191 -3.85 30.13 -4.43
N HIS A 192 -3.80 31.46 -4.32
CA HIS A 192 -3.03 32.12 -3.26
C HIS A 192 -3.69 31.91 -1.89
N VAL A 193 -5.01 32.04 -1.81
CA VAL A 193 -5.76 31.89 -0.55
C VAL A 193 -5.70 30.45 -0.05
N MET A 194 -5.94 29.47 -0.92
CA MET A 194 -5.97 28.04 -0.57
C MET A 194 -4.60 27.46 -0.23
N LYS A 195 -3.49 28.09 -0.68
CA LYS A 195 -2.13 27.67 -0.27
C LYS A 195 -1.95 27.71 1.25
N THR A 196 -2.67 28.58 1.94
CA THR A 196 -2.64 28.67 3.42
C THR A 196 -3.10 27.38 4.11
N ALA A 197 -3.83 26.49 3.41
CA ALA A 197 -4.26 25.19 3.93
C ALA A 197 -3.08 24.31 4.36
N LYS A 198 -2.06 24.18 3.50
CA LYS A 198 -0.84 23.40 3.80
C LYS A 198 -0.02 24.02 4.91
N GLU A 199 0.04 25.35 4.93
CA GLU A 199 0.77 26.08 5.96
C GLU A 199 0.08 26.03 7.33
N ALA A 200 -1.23 25.78 7.36
CA ALA A 200 -2.01 25.60 8.59
C ALA A 200 -1.89 24.17 9.14
N PHE A 201 -1.42 23.20 8.35
CA PHE A 201 -1.29 21.83 8.81
C PHE A 201 -0.10 21.69 9.77
N LEU A 202 -0.35 21.06 10.92
CA LEU A 202 0.67 20.65 11.89
C LEU A 202 0.83 19.13 11.77
N PRO A 203 1.82 18.64 10.98
CA PRO A 203 1.89 17.22 10.57
C PRO A 203 1.98 16.26 11.76
N ASP A 204 2.74 16.62 12.78
CA ASP A 204 2.98 15.78 13.95
C ASP A 204 1.76 15.64 14.87
N LEU A 205 0.78 16.55 14.74
CA LEU A 205 -0.38 16.63 15.63
C LEU A 205 -1.69 16.20 14.95
N PHE A 206 -1.68 15.93 13.64
CA PHE A 206 -2.87 15.60 12.85
C PHE A 206 -4.02 16.61 13.08
N LYS A 207 -3.65 17.88 13.21
CA LYS A 207 -4.51 19.04 13.48
C LYS A 207 -4.03 20.26 12.69
N CYS A 208 -4.86 21.29 12.68
CA CYS A 208 -4.50 22.58 12.10
C CYS A 208 -4.10 23.57 13.19
N ASP A 209 -3.18 24.46 12.84
CA ASP A 209 -3.00 25.74 13.48
C ASP A 209 -4.26 26.59 13.26
N THR A 210 -5.00 26.82 14.33
CA THR A 210 -6.26 27.58 14.33
C THR A 210 -6.06 29.09 14.37
N THR A 211 -4.81 29.55 14.39
CA THR A 211 -4.48 30.99 14.43
C THR A 211 -5.00 31.69 13.18
N LYS A 212 -5.70 32.81 13.38
CA LYS A 212 -6.15 33.67 12.27
C LYS A 212 -4.96 34.25 11.53
N ARG A 213 -4.96 34.11 10.20
CA ARG A 213 -3.90 34.62 9.31
C ARG A 213 -4.45 35.75 8.46
N GLN A 214 -3.65 36.81 8.32
CA GLN A 214 -4.06 37.96 7.52
C GLN A 214 -3.98 37.62 6.03
N LEU A 215 -5.08 37.84 5.29
CA LEU A 215 -5.10 37.76 3.82
C LEU A 215 -4.84 39.13 3.19
N ASN A 216 -5.38 40.20 3.77
CA ASN A 216 -5.13 41.60 3.44
C ASN A 216 -5.59 42.48 4.61
N ASP A 217 -5.54 43.80 4.51
CA ASP A 217 -5.90 44.72 5.61
C ASP A 217 -7.34 44.56 6.14
N LYS A 218 -8.23 43.88 5.40
CA LYS A 218 -9.67 43.77 5.70
C LYS A 218 -10.16 42.34 5.89
N CYS A 219 -9.30 41.34 5.70
CA CYS A 219 -9.70 39.94 5.65
C CYS A 219 -8.69 39.04 6.38
N THR A 220 -9.22 38.09 7.16
CA THR A 220 -8.47 37.02 7.80
C THR A 220 -9.01 35.65 7.41
N ILE A 221 -8.16 34.62 7.50
CA ILE A 221 -8.55 33.22 7.34
C ILE A 221 -8.16 32.42 8.58
N SER A 222 -9.05 31.53 9.03
CA SER A 222 -8.77 30.52 10.04
C SER A 222 -9.06 29.12 9.50
N TRP A 223 -8.36 28.14 10.06
CA TRP A 223 -8.50 26.73 9.73
C TRP A 223 -8.88 25.94 10.96
N GLU A 224 -9.84 25.03 10.82
CA GLU A 224 -10.24 24.05 11.81
C GLU A 224 -10.08 22.68 11.17
N CYS A 225 -9.24 21.81 11.73
CA CYS A 225 -9.13 20.46 11.21
C CYS A 225 -8.74 19.41 12.24
N SER A 226 -9.22 18.20 12.00
CA SER A 226 -8.89 16.97 12.71
C SER A 226 -8.75 15.86 11.69
N GLY A 227 -7.80 14.95 11.87
CA GLY A 227 -7.69 13.82 10.97
C GLY A 227 -7.06 12.60 11.60
N ASP A 228 -7.40 11.47 11.01
CA ASP A 228 -6.84 10.17 11.33
C ASP A 228 -5.49 9.99 10.60
N PRO A 229 -4.38 9.75 11.35
CA PRO A 229 -3.06 9.51 10.78
C PRO A 229 -2.99 8.27 9.90
N VAL A 230 -3.78 7.24 10.22
CA VAL A 230 -3.78 5.96 9.50
C VAL A 230 -4.21 6.15 8.05
N ASN A 231 -5.18 7.05 7.85
CA ASN A 231 -5.78 7.31 6.55
C ASN A 231 -5.18 8.52 5.81
N LYS A 232 -4.19 9.21 6.40
CA LYS A 232 -3.59 10.44 5.87
C LYS A 232 -4.66 11.48 5.50
N SER A 233 -5.63 11.62 6.40
CA SER A 233 -6.90 12.29 6.14
C SER A 233 -6.70 13.76 5.76
N LEU A 234 -5.81 14.45 6.49
CA LEU A 234 -5.54 15.87 6.29
C LEU A 234 -4.73 16.12 5.02
N GLU A 235 -3.76 15.26 4.68
CA GLU A 235 -3.00 15.39 3.44
C GLU A 235 -3.91 15.21 2.22
N ARG A 236 -4.82 14.24 2.26
CA ARG A 236 -5.80 14.01 1.20
C ARG A 236 -6.75 15.20 1.04
N MET A 237 -7.30 15.71 2.14
CA MET A 237 -8.19 16.89 2.11
C MET A 237 -7.47 18.17 1.70
N ALA A 238 -6.21 18.37 2.10
CA ALA A 238 -5.41 19.52 1.66
C ALA A 238 -5.19 19.51 0.13
N ALA A 239 -4.95 18.34 -0.46
CA ALA A 239 -4.83 18.19 -1.91
C ALA A 239 -6.13 18.54 -2.66
N VAL A 240 -7.29 18.34 -2.02
CA VAL A 240 -8.58 18.78 -2.57
C VAL A 240 -8.62 20.30 -2.68
N PHE A 241 -8.19 21.04 -1.64
CA PHE A 241 -8.13 22.50 -1.71
C PHE A 241 -7.17 23.01 -2.78
N GLU A 242 -6.01 22.36 -2.98
CA GLU A 242 -5.10 22.73 -4.08
C GLU A 242 -5.74 22.57 -5.45
N THR A 243 -6.44 21.47 -5.66
CA THR A 243 -7.13 21.20 -6.93
C THR A 243 -8.28 22.20 -7.14
N LEU A 244 -9.09 22.41 -6.10
CA LEU A 244 -10.20 23.37 -6.10
C LEU A 244 -9.75 24.78 -6.46
N ALA A 245 -8.61 25.22 -5.93
CA ALA A 245 -8.13 26.58 -6.10
C ALA A 245 -7.80 26.97 -7.54
N THR A 246 -7.68 25.98 -8.43
CA THR A 246 -7.44 26.15 -9.87
C THR A 246 -8.68 25.84 -10.72
N HIS A 247 -9.77 25.39 -10.12
CA HIS A 247 -10.97 25.01 -10.84
C HIS A 247 -11.84 26.24 -11.15
N ASP A 248 -12.18 26.40 -12.43
CA ASP A 248 -12.99 27.50 -12.99
C ASP A 248 -14.38 27.70 -12.36
N LYS A 249 -14.94 26.67 -11.73
CA LYS A 249 -16.23 26.71 -11.03
C LYS A 249 -16.12 27.06 -9.55
N PHE A 250 -14.92 26.94 -8.96
CA PHE A 250 -14.73 27.23 -7.54
C PHE A 250 -14.53 28.72 -7.28
N THR A 251 -14.02 29.46 -8.26
CA THR A 251 -13.81 30.90 -8.20
C THR A 251 -14.40 31.56 -9.43
N SER A 252 -14.89 32.80 -9.30
CA SER A 252 -15.20 33.62 -10.46
C SER A 252 -14.30 34.84 -10.52
N GLU A 253 -13.84 35.16 -11.72
CA GLU A 253 -13.01 36.33 -12.00
C GLU A 253 -13.86 37.40 -12.69
N ARG A 254 -13.73 38.65 -12.25
CA ARG A 254 -14.22 39.81 -13.01
C ARG A 254 -13.10 40.83 -13.16
N GLU A 255 -13.01 41.40 -14.36
CA GLU A 255 -12.10 42.50 -14.66
C GLU A 255 -12.85 43.83 -14.63
N VAL A 256 -12.24 44.85 -14.05
CA VAL A 256 -12.72 46.24 -14.08
C VAL A 256 -11.67 47.06 -14.80
N VAL A 257 -12.02 47.58 -15.97
CA VAL A 257 -11.15 48.46 -16.75
C VAL A 257 -11.45 49.91 -16.38
N THR A 258 -10.43 50.61 -15.88
CA THR A 258 -10.50 52.04 -15.54
C THR A 258 -9.52 52.81 -16.40
N GLU A 259 -9.96 53.86 -17.06
CA GLU A 259 -9.05 54.76 -17.78
C GLU A 259 -8.40 55.73 -16.78
N VAL A 260 -7.08 55.64 -16.66
CA VAL A 260 -6.29 56.52 -15.78
C VAL A 260 -5.59 57.56 -16.64
N CYS A 261 -5.78 58.83 -16.30
CA CYS A 261 -5.05 59.90 -16.94
C CYS A 261 -3.57 59.87 -16.51
N ARG A 262 -2.66 59.61 -17.44
CA ARG A 262 -1.20 59.65 -17.18
C ARG A 262 -0.59 61.00 -17.46
N GLN A 263 -1.18 61.75 -18.37
CA GLN A 263 -0.68 63.05 -18.78
C GLN A 263 -1.82 64.07 -18.78
N PRO A 264 -2.07 64.74 -17.64
CA PRO A 264 -3.00 65.85 -17.59
C PRO A 264 -2.57 66.97 -18.53
N ASP A 265 -3.52 67.63 -19.20
CA ASP A 265 -3.25 68.79 -20.04
C ASP A 265 -3.02 70.02 -19.16
N THR A 266 -1.81 70.56 -19.21
CA THR A 266 -1.39 71.73 -18.42
C THR A 266 -1.38 73.02 -19.23
N ARG A 267 -1.83 72.98 -20.50
CA ARG A 267 -1.88 74.18 -21.35
C ARG A 267 -2.99 75.12 -20.89
N PRO A 268 -2.78 76.45 -20.94
CA PRO A 268 -3.81 77.44 -20.60
C PRO A 268 -5.12 77.22 -21.37
N GLY A 269 -6.24 77.13 -20.64
CA GLY A 269 -7.58 76.91 -21.19
C GLY A 269 -7.94 75.44 -21.44
N LYS A 270 -7.07 74.49 -21.04
CA LYS A 270 -7.32 73.04 -21.12
C LYS A 270 -7.08 72.31 -19.80
N GLU A 271 -6.93 73.05 -18.70
CA GLU A 271 -6.68 72.50 -17.38
C GLU A 271 -7.78 71.49 -17.00
N GLY A 272 -7.37 70.29 -16.59
CA GLY A 272 -8.27 69.19 -16.23
C GLY A 272 -8.63 68.23 -17.38
N GLN A 273 -8.26 68.54 -18.63
CA GLN A 273 -8.32 67.55 -19.72
C GLN A 273 -7.15 66.56 -19.60
N CYS A 274 -7.27 65.39 -20.22
CA CYS A 274 -6.18 64.42 -20.29
C CYS A 274 -5.67 64.28 -21.72
N GLN A 275 -4.35 64.33 -21.91
CA GLN A 275 -3.71 64.12 -23.22
C GLN A 275 -3.46 62.64 -23.50
N ARG A 276 -3.26 61.83 -22.45
CA ARG A 276 -2.97 60.39 -22.58
C ARG A 276 -3.62 59.58 -21.48
N TYR A 277 -4.53 58.72 -21.88
CA TYR A 277 -5.12 57.70 -21.03
C TYR A 277 -4.33 56.40 -21.09
N GLU A 278 -4.30 55.67 -19.99
CA GLU A 278 -3.85 54.29 -19.92
C GLU A 278 -4.97 53.45 -19.29
N GLN A 279 -5.22 52.27 -19.85
CA GLN A 279 -6.18 51.33 -19.27
C GLN A 279 -5.54 50.60 -18.09
N LYS A 280 -6.10 50.80 -16.91
CA LYS A 280 -5.81 50.00 -15.71
C LYS A 280 -6.83 48.88 -15.63
N ILE A 281 -6.37 47.63 -15.58
CA ILE A 281 -7.22 46.45 -15.43
C ILE A 281 -7.09 45.96 -13.99
N ASP A 282 -8.16 46.11 -13.21
CA ASP A 282 -8.27 45.58 -11.84
C ASP A 282 -9.02 44.25 -11.86
N ARG A 283 -8.36 43.18 -11.40
CA ARG A 283 -8.95 41.83 -11.32
C ARG A 283 -9.51 41.56 -9.94
N TYR A 284 -10.71 41.00 -9.89
CA TYR A 284 -11.39 40.63 -8.66
C TYR A 284 -11.77 39.15 -8.71
N TYR A 285 -11.37 38.42 -7.67
CA TYR A 285 -11.62 36.99 -7.54
C TYR A 285 -12.61 36.73 -6.41
N LYS A 286 -13.74 36.13 -6.75
CA LYS A 286 -14.77 35.71 -5.80
C LYS A 286 -14.58 34.25 -5.43
N LEU A 287 -14.76 33.91 -4.15
CA LEU A 287 -14.76 32.54 -3.64
C LEU A 287 -15.69 32.40 -2.42
N PRO A 288 -16.06 31.17 -2.02
CA PRO A 288 -16.85 30.94 -0.81
C PRO A 288 -16.11 31.41 0.43
N ALA A 289 -16.84 32.07 1.34
CA ALA A 289 -16.28 32.56 2.60
C ALA A 289 -15.98 31.42 3.58
N SER A 290 -16.68 30.29 3.50
CA SER A 290 -16.33 29.09 4.27
C SER A 290 -16.58 27.82 3.48
N MET A 291 -15.78 26.81 3.79
CA MET A 291 -15.91 25.48 3.20
C MET A 291 -15.40 24.44 4.18
N GLU A 292 -16.10 23.32 4.24
CA GLU A 292 -15.80 22.17 5.09
C GLU A 292 -15.71 20.91 4.23
N LEU A 293 -14.59 20.21 4.34
CA LEU A 293 -14.37 18.88 3.81
C LEU A 293 -14.49 17.86 4.94
N THR A 294 -15.17 16.76 4.65
CA THR A 294 -15.30 15.64 5.58
C THR A 294 -14.92 14.36 4.86
N MET A 295 -13.97 13.61 5.43
CA MET A 295 -13.59 12.30 4.92
C MET A 295 -14.26 11.21 5.75
N ARG A 296 -14.96 10.30 5.07
CA ARG A 296 -15.69 9.19 5.68
C ARG A 296 -15.43 7.89 4.96
N ASN A 297 -15.59 6.79 5.65
CA ASN A 297 -15.68 5.49 5.01
C ASN A 297 -17.07 5.29 4.38
N ILE A 298 -17.10 4.59 3.26
CA ILE A 298 -18.32 4.12 2.61
C ILE A 298 -18.70 2.79 3.28
N PRO A 299 -19.90 2.67 3.87
CA PRO A 299 -20.42 1.39 4.34
C PRO A 299 -20.37 0.33 3.24
N ARG A 300 -19.91 -0.87 3.56
CA ARG A 300 -19.96 -2.00 2.61
C ARG A 300 -21.37 -2.56 2.57
N ASP A 301 -21.90 -2.80 1.38
CA ASP A 301 -23.24 -3.36 1.23
C ASP A 301 -23.39 -4.70 1.97
N GLY A 302 -24.43 -4.81 2.80
CA GLY A 302 -24.72 -6.03 3.57
C GLY A 302 -23.78 -6.32 4.75
N SER A 303 -22.78 -5.47 5.03
CA SER A 303 -21.83 -5.67 6.13
C SER A 303 -22.35 -5.23 7.50
N GLY A 304 -23.33 -4.32 7.53
CA GLY A 304 -23.73 -3.63 8.76
C GLY A 304 -22.73 -2.56 9.23
N ASP A 305 -21.69 -2.25 8.44
CA ASP A 305 -20.72 -1.19 8.74
C ASP A 305 -21.40 0.19 8.77
N ASN A 306 -21.01 1.02 9.73
CA ASN A 306 -21.45 2.42 9.80
C ASN A 306 -20.50 3.34 9.03
N SER A 307 -21.04 4.48 8.57
CA SER A 307 -20.22 5.59 8.07
C SER A 307 -19.65 6.36 9.27
N ASN A 308 -18.35 6.19 9.47
CA ASN A 308 -17.51 6.84 10.45
C ASN A 308 -16.71 7.97 9.79
N GLU A 309 -16.54 9.05 10.54
CA GLU A 309 -15.71 10.17 10.13
C GLU A 309 -14.25 9.90 10.47
N HIS A 310 -13.38 10.05 9.46
CA HIS A 310 -11.93 9.88 9.59
C HIS A 310 -11.19 11.21 9.56
N GLY A 311 -11.86 12.30 9.18
CA GLY A 311 -11.30 13.64 9.31
C GLY A 311 -12.24 14.73 8.84
N ASN A 312 -11.97 15.92 9.33
CA ASN A 312 -12.64 17.15 8.98
C ASN A 312 -11.60 18.24 8.69
N MET A 313 -11.84 19.05 7.67
CA MET A 313 -11.01 20.23 7.38
C MET A 313 -11.89 21.37 6.89
N LYS A 314 -11.88 22.47 7.62
CA LYS A 314 -12.70 23.65 7.36
C LYS A 314 -11.85 24.91 7.33
N TYR A 315 -12.13 25.79 6.37
CA TYR A 315 -11.66 27.17 6.42
C TYR A 315 -12.83 28.13 6.65
N THR A 316 -12.53 29.25 7.30
CA THR A 316 -13.44 30.39 7.42
C THR A 316 -12.68 31.67 7.11
N ILE A 317 -13.22 32.46 6.18
CA ILE A 317 -12.74 33.79 5.82
C ILE A 317 -13.66 34.82 6.46
N GLU A 318 -13.06 35.72 7.23
CA GLU A 318 -13.72 36.86 7.85
C GLU A 318 -13.20 38.13 7.19
N CYS A 319 -14.09 38.83 6.49
CA CYS A 319 -13.83 40.13 5.86
C CYS A 319 -14.83 41.17 6.37
N ASP A 320 -14.47 42.46 6.31
CA ASP A 320 -15.39 43.58 6.59
C ASP A 320 -16.65 43.55 5.71
N THR A 321 -16.51 43.03 4.49
CA THR A 321 -17.60 42.89 3.54
C THR A 321 -17.78 41.41 3.17
N LYS A 322 -18.99 40.89 3.39
CA LYS A 322 -19.45 39.58 2.93
C LYS A 322 -20.74 39.75 2.14
N LYS A 323 -20.95 38.91 1.14
CA LYS A 323 -22.19 38.92 0.35
C LYS A 323 -22.81 37.54 0.31
N LEU A 324 -24.08 37.46 0.67
CA LEU A 324 -24.91 36.27 0.44
C LEU A 324 -25.12 36.09 -1.07
N ASP A 325 -24.69 34.96 -1.61
CA ASP A 325 -24.76 34.62 -3.05
C ASP A 325 -25.17 33.16 -3.23
N CYS A 326 -26.49 32.92 -3.10
CA CYS A 326 -27.08 31.59 -3.22
C CYS A 326 -26.94 30.98 -4.62
N VAL A 327 -26.86 31.83 -5.66
CA VAL A 327 -26.64 31.38 -7.04
C VAL A 327 -25.24 30.82 -7.18
N PHE A 328 -24.23 31.56 -6.72
CA PHE A 328 -22.85 31.07 -6.70
C PHE A 328 -22.75 29.77 -5.91
N CYS A 329 -23.29 29.73 -4.68
CA CYS A 329 -23.24 28.55 -3.83
C CYS A 329 -23.89 27.31 -4.49
N ASN A 330 -25.02 27.46 -5.16
CA ASN A 330 -25.67 26.35 -5.88
C ASN A 330 -24.90 25.92 -7.12
N LEU A 331 -24.27 26.86 -7.85
CA LEU A 331 -23.41 26.53 -8.99
C LEU A 331 -22.21 25.69 -8.53
N VAL A 332 -21.53 26.12 -7.48
CA VAL A 332 -20.41 25.35 -6.92
C VAL A 332 -20.93 24.05 -6.28
N GLY A 333 -22.02 24.10 -5.54
CA GLY A 333 -22.57 22.95 -4.79
C GLY A 333 -23.30 21.89 -5.61
N LYS A 334 -23.83 22.18 -6.81
CA LYS A 334 -24.48 21.15 -7.65
C LYS A 334 -23.62 20.69 -8.82
N ALA A 335 -22.75 21.57 -9.33
CA ALA A 335 -22.02 21.32 -10.57
C ALA A 335 -20.53 20.99 -10.37
N LEU A 336 -20.04 21.01 -9.12
CA LEU A 336 -18.66 20.69 -8.81
C LEU A 336 -18.56 19.24 -8.31
N THR A 337 -17.98 18.41 -9.16
CA THR A 337 -17.42 17.11 -8.79
C THR A 337 -16.06 17.06 -9.43
N ILE A 338 -15.02 16.94 -8.62
CA ILE A 338 -13.64 17.02 -9.10
C ILE A 338 -12.92 15.71 -8.86
N ALA A 339 -12.18 15.23 -9.85
CA ALA A 339 -11.28 14.11 -9.66
C ALA A 339 -10.01 14.61 -8.97
N VAL A 340 -9.74 14.14 -7.76
CA VAL A 340 -8.48 14.42 -7.05
C VAL A 340 -7.73 13.10 -6.89
N PRO A 341 -6.71 12.81 -7.72
CA PRO A 341 -5.97 11.55 -7.64
C PRO A 341 -5.44 11.27 -6.24
N ALA A 342 -4.97 12.30 -5.53
CA ALA A 342 -4.50 12.20 -4.15
C ALA A 342 -5.60 11.85 -3.13
N ALA A 343 -6.87 12.19 -3.42
CA ALA A 343 -8.00 11.82 -2.57
C ALA A 343 -8.47 10.37 -2.80
N GLY A 344 -8.03 9.72 -3.88
CA GLY A 344 -8.42 8.35 -4.24
C GLY A 344 -9.82 8.21 -4.84
N ALA A 345 -10.60 9.30 -4.92
CA ALA A 345 -11.93 9.33 -5.50
C ALA A 345 -12.32 10.74 -5.96
N ALA A 346 -13.44 10.85 -6.67
CA ALA A 346 -14.04 12.14 -6.97
C ALA A 346 -14.66 12.75 -5.71
N VAL A 347 -14.52 14.07 -5.54
CA VAL A 347 -15.06 14.82 -4.41
C VAL A 347 -16.30 15.56 -4.84
N SER A 348 -17.43 15.30 -4.18
CA SER A 348 -18.70 15.99 -4.41
C SER A 348 -18.85 17.15 -3.43
N PHE A 349 -19.37 18.28 -3.92
CA PHE A 349 -19.65 19.45 -3.10
C PHE A 349 -21.15 19.64 -2.90
N SER A 350 -21.55 20.41 -1.88
CA SER A 350 -22.94 20.82 -1.67
C SER A 350 -23.01 22.21 -1.02
N CYS A 351 -24.11 22.91 -1.27
CA CYS A 351 -24.42 24.15 -0.57
C CYS A 351 -25.33 23.85 0.62
N ARG A 352 -24.93 24.22 1.85
CA ARG A 352 -25.70 23.89 3.07
C ARG A 352 -26.89 24.83 3.30
N PHE A 353 -26.73 26.11 2.98
CA PHE A 353 -27.72 27.15 3.29
C PHE A 353 -27.82 28.15 2.14
N CYS A 354 -29.03 28.39 1.64
CA CYS A 354 -29.38 29.36 0.61
C CYS A 354 -30.73 29.98 0.93
#